data_AF-A0A2V7AZJ5-F1
#
_entry.id   AF-A0A2V7AZJ5-F1
#
_cell.length_a   1.000
_cell.length_b   1.000
_cell.length_c   1.000
_cell.angle_alpha   90.00
_cell.angle_beta   90.00
_cell.angle_gamma   90.00
#
_symmetry.space_group_name_H-M   'P 1'
#
loop_
_entity.id
_entity.type
_entity.pdbx_description
1 polymer ?
#
loop_
_entity_poly.entity_id
_entity_poly.type
_entity_poly.pdbx_seq_one_letter_code
_entity_poly.pdbx_strand_id
1 'polypeptide(L)' 'MSEDLNDLMRQRREKLEALRAQGLDPFGGRFPVTHWAAPLAERLRSAGEEELKGVEPVSLAGRVVALRDHGKS' A
#
# COMPACT_ATOMS: atom_id res chain seq x y z
N MET A 1 5.02 -14.79 24.07
CA MET A 1 4.64 -15.63 22.90
C MET A 1 3.13 -15.63 22.68
N SER A 2 2.28 -15.95 23.66
CA SER A 2 0.81 -15.85 23.53
C SER A 2 0.27 -14.43 23.76
N GLU A 3 0.84 -13.67 24.70
CA GLU A 3 0.45 -12.29 25.00
C GLU A 3 0.76 -11.34 23.83
N ASP A 4 1.95 -11.45 23.21
CA ASP A 4 2.36 -10.61 22.07
C ASP A 4 1.41 -10.77 20.86
N LEU A 5 0.97 -12.00 20.60
CA LEU A 5 0.01 -12.30 19.54
C LEU A 5 -1.36 -11.69 19.85
N ASN A 6 -1.78 -11.76 21.11
CA ASN A 6 -3.04 -11.17 21.57
C ASN A 6 -3.03 -9.65 21.44
N ASP A 7 -1.94 -9.00 21.84
CA ASP A 7 -1.79 -7.55 21.75
C ASP A 7 -1.73 -7.07 20.30
N LEU A 8 -1.03 -7.81 19.42
CA LEU A 8 -1.03 -7.51 17.99
C LEU A 8 -2.44 -7.61 17.38
N MET A 9 -3.22 -8.64 17.75
CA MET A 9 -4.59 -8.80 17.27
C MET A 9 -5.51 -7.70 17.80
N ARG A 10 -5.33 -7.28 19.06
CA ARG A 10 -6.05 -6.14 19.65
C ARG A 10 -5.79 -4.85 18.87
N GLN A 11 -4.52 -4.51 18.62
CA GLN A 11 -4.15 -3.32 17.85
C GLN A 11 -4.72 -3.35 16.42
N ARG A 12 -4.76 -4.52 15.77
CA ARG A 12 -5.39 -4.67 14.45
C ARG A 12 -6.88 -4.41 14.50
N ARG A 13 -7.57 -4.87 15.54
CA ARG A 13 -9.01 -4.64 15.73
C ARG A 13 -9.31 -3.17 15.96
N GLU A 14 -8.52 -2.50 16.80
CA GLU A 14 -8.64 -1.07 17.07
C GLU A 14 -8.46 -0.23 15.80
N LYS A 15 -7.44 -0.53 14.99
CA LYS A 15 -7.24 0.12 13.68
C LYS A 15 -8.42 -0.10 12.73
N LEU A 16 -8.98 -1.30 12.71
CA LEU A 16 -10.12 -1.64 11.87
C LEU A 16 -11.38 -0.87 12.29
N GLU A 17 -11.63 -0.72 13.59
CA GLU A 17 -12.72 0.11 14.10
C GLU A 17 -12.50 1.60 13.84
N ALA A 18 -11.26 2.09 13.95
CA ALA A 18 -10.92 3.48 13.62
C ALA A 18 -11.19 3.81 12.15
N LEU A 19 -10.88 2.90 11.21
CA LEU A 19 -11.21 3.07 9.80
C LEU A 19 -12.73 3.15 9.57
N ARG A 20 -13.50 2.27 10.22
CA ARG A 20 -14.97 2.28 10.15
C ARG A 20 -15.56 3.57 10.70
N ALA A 21 -15.03 4.07 11.82
CA ALA A 21 -15.47 5.31 12.44
C ALA A 21 -15.22 6.54 11.53
N GLN A 22 -14.24 6.47 10.64
CA GLN A 22 -13.98 7.49 9.61
C GLN A 22 -14.88 7.34 8.37
N GLY A 23 -15.79 6.36 8.34
CA GLY A 23 -16.64 6.07 7.19
C GLY A 23 -15.93 5.30 6.07
N LEU A 24 -14.73 4.75 6.32
CA LEU A 24 -13.99 3.94 5.36
C LEU A 24 -14.36 2.46 5.52
N ASP A 25 -14.67 1.79 4.41
CA ASP A 25 -14.82 0.34 4.40
C ASP A 25 -13.43 -0.34 4.39
N PRO A 26 -13.03 -1.03 5.47
CA PRO A 26 -11.71 -1.64 5.56
C PRO A 26 -11.51 -2.82 4.59
N PHE A 27 -12.57 -3.39 4.03
CA PHE A 27 -12.47 -4.45 3.02
C PHE A 27 -12.57 -3.93 1.59
N GLY A 28 -12.98 -2.66 1.45
CA GLY A 28 -13.03 -1.94 0.18
C GLY A 28 -13.94 -2.59 -0.87
N GLY A 29 -13.84 -2.05 -2.08
CA GLY A 29 -14.51 -2.56 -3.26
C GLY A 29 -13.53 -2.80 -4.41
N ARG A 30 -14.06 -2.88 -5.62
CA ARG A 30 -13.21 -2.97 -6.82
C ARG A 30 -12.37 -1.72 -6.96
N PHE A 31 -11.05 -1.89 -6.98
CA PHE A 31 -10.10 -0.81 -7.28
C PHE A 31 -9.58 -0.93 -8.72
N PRO A 32 -9.76 0.09 -9.58
CA PRO A 32 -9.28 0.05 -10.96
C PRO A 32 -7.76 0.26 -11.01
N VAL A 33 -7.05 -0.79 -11.43
CA VAL A 33 -5.61 -0.73 -11.72
C VAL A 33 -5.39 -0.49 -13.21
N THR A 34 -4.38 0.31 -13.54
CA THR A 34 -4.00 0.58 -14.94
C THR A 34 -2.88 -0.33 -15.41
N HIS A 35 -2.02 -0.79 -14.50
CA HIS A 35 -0.82 -1.56 -14.83
C HIS A 35 -0.63 -2.74 -13.85
N TRP A 36 0.18 -3.70 -14.28
CA TRP A 36 0.70 -4.76 -13.42
C TRP A 36 2.11 -4.40 -12.95
N ALA A 37 2.41 -4.67 -11.68
CA ALA A 37 3.66 -4.23 -11.05
C ALA A 37 4.91 -4.80 -11.74
N ALA A 38 4.94 -6.09 -12.08
CA ALA A 38 6.13 -6.71 -12.68
C ALA A 38 6.45 -6.17 -14.09
N PRO A 39 5.50 -6.12 -15.05
CA PRO A 39 5.74 -5.50 -16.35
C PRO A 39 6.12 -4.02 -16.26
N LEU A 40 5.48 -3.26 -15.35
CA LEU A 40 5.77 -1.85 -15.17
C LEU A 40 7.19 -1.63 -14.64
N ALA A 41 7.60 -2.42 -13.65
CA ALA A 41 8.94 -2.35 -13.08
C ALA A 41 10.01 -2.72 -14.12
N GLU A 42 9.76 -3.71 -14.98
CA GLU A 42 10.69 -4.06 -16.06
C GLU A 42 10.81 -2.93 -17.08
N ARG A 43 9.68 -2.39 -17.54
CA ARG A 43 9.63 -1.30 -18.51
C ARG A 43 10.38 -0.05 -18.05
N LEU A 44 10.24 0.30 -16.77
CA LEU A 44 10.81 1.52 -16.20
C LEU A 44 12.16 1.30 -15.52
N ARG A 45 12.72 0.08 -15.58
CA ARG A 45 13.95 -0.30 -14.87
C ARG A 45 15.14 0.59 -15.24
N SER A 46 15.25 0.92 -16.52
CA SER A 46 16.35 1.73 -17.08
C SER A 46 15.94 3.17 -17.40
N ALA A 47 14.73 3.59 -17.00
CA ALA A 47 14.24 4.92 -17.31
C ALA A 47 15.01 5.99 -16.52
N GLY A 48 15.40 7.06 -17.22
CA GLY A 48 16.04 8.23 -16.60
C GLY A 48 15.02 9.13 -15.90
N GLU A 49 15.50 10.11 -15.12
CA GLU A 49 14.63 11.03 -14.36
C GLU A 49 13.65 11.80 -15.26
N GLU A 50 14.10 12.25 -16.43
CA GLU A 50 13.27 12.98 -17.38
C GLU A 50 12.19 12.11 -18.01
N GLU A 51 12.53 10.84 -18.30
CA GLU A 51 11.57 9.86 -18.83
C GLU A 51 10.51 9.53 -17.80
N LEU A 52 10.89 9.38 -16.53
CA LEU A 52 9.96 9.14 -15.42
C LEU A 52 9.00 10.32 -15.18
N LYS A 53 9.46 11.57 -15.38
CA LYS A 53 8.60 12.77 -15.31
C LYS A 53 7.55 12.80 -16.40
N GLY A 54 7.84 12.19 -17.55
CA GLY A 54 6.91 12.06 -18.68
C GLY A 54 5.95 10.87 -18.60
N VAL A 55 6.03 10.02 -17.56
CA VAL A 55 5.14 8.88 -17.42
C VAL A 55 3.77 9.34 -16.91
N GLU A 56 2.72 8.94 -17.64
CA GLU A 56 1.32 9.16 -17.23
C GLU A 56 1.01 8.56 -15.84
N PRO A 57 0.03 9.11 -15.11
CA PRO A 57 -0.37 8.58 -13.81
C PRO A 57 -0.71 7.09 -13.84
N VAL A 58 -0.08 6.32 -12.94
CA VAL A 58 -0.30 4.87 -12.80
C VAL A 58 -1.07 4.55 -11.51
N SER A 59 -1.88 3.50 -11.56
CA SER A 59 -2.60 2.95 -10.40
C SER A 59 -2.29 1.47 -10.26
N LEU A 60 -1.93 1.06 -9.04
CA LEU A 60 -1.53 -0.29 -8.68
C LEU A 60 -2.22 -0.70 -7.37
N ALA A 61 -2.38 -2.00 -7.15
CA ALA A 61 -2.85 -2.57 -5.89
C ALA A 61 -2.01 -3.81 -5.53
N GLY A 62 -1.82 -4.08 -4.24
CA GLY A 62 -1.00 -5.20 -3.77
C GLY A 62 -0.96 -5.30 -2.25
N ARG A 63 -0.22 -6.31 -1.75
CA ARG A 63 -0.01 -6.51 -0.31
C ARG A 63 1.16 -5.68 0.17
N VAL A 64 1.01 -5.00 1.31
CA VAL A 64 2.14 -4.41 2.03
C VAL A 64 2.97 -5.54 2.64
N VAL A 65 4.19 -5.74 2.15
CA VAL A 65 5.11 -6.79 2.62
C VAL A 65 6.13 -6.23 3.61
N ALA A 66 6.64 -5.03 3.36
CA ALA A 66 7.55 -4.32 4.22
C ALA A 66 7.18 -2.83 4.19
N LEU A 67 7.23 -2.20 5.36
CA LEU A 67 7.07 -0.75 5.50
C LEU A 67 8.34 -0.23 6.17
N ARG A 68 9.05 0.66 5.48
CA ARG A 68 10.19 1.39 6.03
C ARG A 68 9.81 2.85 6.07
N ASP A 69 9.89 3.44 7.24
CA ASP A 69 9.80 4.88 7.39
C ASP A 69 11.21 5.44 7.22
N HIS A 70 11.42 6.27 6.19
CA HIS A 70 12.70 6.92 5.94
C HIS A 70 12.88 8.20 6.75
N GLY A 71 11.94 8.50 7.66
CA GLY A 71 12.01 9.68 8.50
C GLY A 71 11.77 10.94 7.68
N LYS A 72 10.77 11.70 8.09
CA LYS A 72 10.61 13.10 7.69
C LYS A 72 9.83 13.83 8.78
N SER A 73 10.17 13.55 10.04
CA SER A 73 9.68 14.29 11.20
C SER A 73 10.72 15.29 11.64
#